data_AF-Q2BZZ7-F1
#
_entry.id   AF-Q2BZZ7-F1
#
_cell.length_a   1.000
_cell.length_b   1.000
_cell.length_c   1.000
_cell.angle_alpha   90.00
_cell.angle_beta   90.00
_cell.angle_gamma   90.00
#
_symmetry.space_group_name_H-M   'P 1'
#
loop_
_entity.id
_entity.type
_entity.pdbx_description
1 polymer ?
#
loop_
_entity_poly.entity_id
_entity_poly.type
_entity_poly.pdbx_seq_one_letter_code
_entity_poly.pdbx_strand_id
1 'polypeptide(L)'
;MKKTPNINPESQDVAELQAMVKELLALQKHSESQWKQERQSLLEQLKLAFDRQFAKRSEALKPYDESQGDLFNEAECEAAKEEEVEVTTTTTTTTKKRGKRKPLPKTLPREVIELDLDDHEKQCACCNHDLHKIGEDSSEKLEFSPAVLKVLEYVRPKYACRQCEQTEDSNHIVQKPAPQSIIPKSFATESLLANIILGKYQYAMPLYRQESLFTQSGSSYHEPLCQMGYPS
;
A
#
# COMPACT_ATOMS: atom_id res chain seq x y z
N MET A 1 36.43 34.13 -24.71
CA MET A 1 37.21 34.84 -25.75
C MET A 1 38.52 34.08 -25.97
N LYS A 2 38.55 33.14 -26.92
CA LYS A 2 39.75 32.35 -27.26
C LYS A 2 40.48 33.09 -28.38
N LYS A 3 41.77 33.39 -28.20
CA LYS A 3 42.64 33.94 -29.25
C LYS A 3 42.59 32.98 -30.45
N THR A 4 42.09 33.46 -31.58
CA THR A 4 42.22 32.76 -32.86
C THR A 4 43.70 32.67 -33.20
N PRO A 5 44.23 31.47 -33.53
CA PRO A 5 45.61 31.35 -33.98
C PRO A 5 45.79 32.15 -35.28
N ASN A 6 46.91 32.88 -35.38
CA ASN A 6 47.27 33.64 -36.56
C ASN A 6 47.64 32.66 -37.69
N ILE A 7 46.79 32.60 -38.72
CA ILE A 7 46.90 31.64 -39.83
C ILE A 7 47.75 32.29 -40.91
N ASN A 8 49.02 31.87 -41.03
CA ASN A 8 49.89 32.22 -42.15
C ASN A 8 49.99 31.02 -43.12
N PRO A 9 49.36 31.06 -44.30
CA PRO A 9 49.28 29.92 -45.23
C PRO A 9 50.55 29.68 -46.06
N GLU A 10 51.65 30.40 -45.83
CA GLU A 10 52.85 30.38 -46.68
C GLU A 10 54.12 29.75 -46.06
N SER A 11 54.06 29.11 -44.88
CA SER A 11 55.27 28.41 -44.38
C SER A 11 55.53 27.11 -45.16
N GLN A 12 56.73 27.01 -45.75
CA GLN A 12 57.16 25.90 -46.62
C GLN A 12 57.72 24.69 -45.85
N ASP A 13 57.66 24.71 -44.52
CA ASP A 13 58.19 23.66 -43.68
C ASP A 13 57.16 22.53 -43.51
N VAL A 14 57.38 21.43 -44.22
CA VAL A 14 56.50 20.23 -44.23
C VAL A 14 56.24 19.70 -42.80
N ALA A 15 57.19 19.88 -41.89
CA ALA A 15 57.05 19.49 -40.49
C ALA A 15 56.02 20.36 -39.73
N GLU A 16 55.94 21.66 -40.02
CA GLU A 16 54.98 22.59 -39.40
C GLU A 16 53.56 22.29 -39.89
N LEU A 17 53.39 22.06 -41.20
CA LEU A 17 52.10 21.66 -41.77
C LEU A 17 51.62 20.30 -41.21
N GLN A 18 52.52 19.33 -41.04
CA GLN A 18 52.19 18.05 -40.39
C GLN A 18 51.81 18.21 -38.92
N ALA A 19 52.45 19.13 -38.19
CA ALA A 19 52.09 19.44 -36.81
C ALA A 19 50.70 20.10 -36.73
N MET A 20 50.41 21.06 -37.62
CA MET A 20 49.11 21.72 -37.72
C MET A 20 47.97 20.74 -38.05
N VAL A 21 48.18 19.83 -39.01
CA VAL A 21 47.17 18.80 -39.34
C VAL A 21 46.92 17.87 -38.16
N LYS A 22 47.97 17.48 -37.41
CA LYS A 22 47.82 16.68 -36.19
C LYS A 22 47.03 17.42 -35.11
N GLU A 23 47.28 18.71 -34.92
CA GLU A 23 46.53 19.54 -33.98
C GLU A 23 45.06 19.69 -34.38
N LEU A 24 44.77 19.93 -35.67
CA LEU A 24 43.40 20.00 -36.18
C LEU A 24 42.65 18.67 -36.00
N LEU A 25 43.30 17.54 -36.28
CA LEU A 25 42.72 16.21 -36.05
C LEU A 25 42.50 15.93 -34.56
N ALA A 26 43.40 16.39 -33.68
CA ALA A 26 43.23 16.26 -32.24
C ALA A 26 42.03 17.10 -31.76
N LEU A 27 41.91 18.35 -32.21
CA LEU A 27 40.77 19.21 -31.90
C LEU A 27 39.45 18.64 -32.41
N GLN A 28 39.44 18.05 -33.61
CA GLN A 28 38.28 17.38 -34.16
C GLN A 28 37.89 16.14 -33.35
N LYS A 29 38.86 15.31 -32.93
CA LYS A 29 38.59 14.17 -32.04
C LYS A 29 38.06 14.62 -30.68
N HIS A 30 38.61 15.71 -30.14
CA HIS A 30 38.13 16.28 -28.88
C HIS A 30 36.69 16.80 -29.01
N SER A 31 36.35 17.53 -30.07
CA SER A 31 34.98 17.99 -30.28
C SER A 31 34.02 16.83 -30.49
N GLU A 32 34.38 15.80 -31.28
CA GLU A 32 33.57 14.60 -31.44
C GLU A 32 33.35 13.85 -30.11
N SER A 33 34.36 13.81 -29.23
CA SER A 33 34.20 13.20 -27.91
C SER A 33 33.25 13.98 -27.02
N GLN A 34 33.30 15.32 -27.05
CA GLN A 34 32.39 16.18 -26.31
C GLN A 34 30.95 16.01 -26.79
N TRP A 35 30.72 16.03 -28.10
CA TRP A 35 29.38 15.81 -28.68
C TRP A 35 28.81 14.42 -28.35
N LYS A 36 29.66 13.39 -28.29
CA LYS A 36 29.24 12.04 -27.88
C LYS A 36 28.81 12.00 -26.41
N GLN A 37 29.58 12.64 -25.52
CA GLN A 37 29.25 12.72 -24.10
C GLN A 37 27.96 13.51 -23.85
N GLU A 38 27.79 14.65 -24.51
CA GLU A 38 26.55 15.45 -24.41
C GLU A 38 25.34 14.68 -24.92
N ARG A 39 25.46 14.00 -26.07
CA ARG A 39 24.38 13.15 -26.60
C ARG A 39 24.02 12.04 -25.62
N GLN A 40 25.00 11.41 -24.97
CA GLN A 40 24.74 10.34 -24.01
C GLN A 40 24.04 10.87 -22.75
N SER A 41 24.50 12.01 -22.22
CA SER A 41 23.86 12.70 -21.08
C SER A 41 22.41 13.10 -21.40
N LEU A 42 22.15 13.65 -22.58
CA LEU A 42 20.79 14.03 -23.01
C LEU A 42 19.88 12.80 -23.17
N LEU A 43 20.39 11.70 -23.72
CA LEU A 43 19.63 10.45 -23.82
C LEU A 43 19.28 9.88 -22.45
N GLU A 44 20.20 9.96 -21.48
CA GLU A 44 19.95 9.55 -20.10
C GLU A 44 18.91 10.44 -19.42
N GLN A 45 19.01 11.76 -19.56
CA GLN A 45 18.01 12.69 -19.05
C GLN A 45 16.63 12.45 -19.68
N LEU A 46 16.57 12.18 -20.98
CA LEU A 46 15.31 11.83 -21.65
C LEU A 46 14.75 10.53 -21.13
N LYS A 47 15.56 9.48 -20.94
CA LYS A 47 15.11 8.24 -20.32
C LYS A 47 14.52 8.48 -18.93
N LEU A 48 15.24 9.21 -18.07
CA LEU A 48 14.76 9.56 -16.74
C LEU A 48 13.47 10.39 -16.76
N ALA A 49 13.32 11.28 -17.75
CA ALA A 49 12.10 12.07 -17.92
C ALA A 49 10.93 11.20 -18.41
N PHE A 50 11.16 10.31 -19.37
CA PHE A 50 10.19 9.33 -19.82
C PHE A 50 9.81 8.37 -18.68
N ASP A 51 10.76 7.94 -17.86
CA ASP A 51 10.47 7.13 -16.68
C ASP A 51 9.64 7.92 -15.67
N ARG A 52 9.96 9.19 -15.39
CA ARG A 52 9.15 10.01 -14.47
C ARG A 52 7.73 10.28 -14.97
N GLN A 53 7.54 10.42 -16.28
CA GLN A 53 6.24 10.75 -16.89
C GLN A 53 5.39 9.51 -17.23
N PHE A 54 6.04 8.43 -17.67
CA PHE A 54 5.39 7.25 -18.23
C PHE A 54 5.79 5.94 -17.55
N ALA A 55 6.83 5.90 -16.70
CA ALA A 55 6.94 4.76 -15.80
C ALA A 55 5.74 4.79 -14.86
N LYS A 56 5.11 3.63 -14.72
CA LYS A 56 3.97 3.47 -13.84
C LYS A 56 4.42 3.90 -12.44
N ARG A 57 3.64 4.75 -11.76
CA ARG A 57 3.86 5.17 -10.35
C ARG A 57 3.60 4.02 -9.36
N SER A 58 3.98 2.82 -9.75
CA SER A 58 3.65 1.58 -9.09
C SER A 58 4.92 0.78 -8.92
N GLU A 59 5.04 0.16 -7.76
CA GLU A 59 5.85 -1.02 -7.50
C GLU A 59 5.63 -2.16 -8.52
N ALA A 60 4.63 -2.04 -9.40
CA ALA A 60 4.43 -2.92 -10.54
C ALA A 60 5.57 -2.77 -11.57
N LEU A 61 6.52 -3.69 -11.42
CA LEU A 61 7.37 -4.24 -12.47
C LEU A 61 8.51 -3.34 -12.94
N LYS A 62 9.64 -3.37 -12.23
CA LYS A 62 10.93 -3.24 -12.93
C LYS A 62 11.22 -4.57 -13.64
N PRO A 63 11.59 -4.55 -14.93
CA PRO A 63 12.32 -5.66 -15.53
C PRO A 63 13.69 -5.74 -14.85
N TYR A 64 13.95 -6.88 -14.20
CA TYR A 64 15.27 -7.47 -13.94
C TYR A 64 16.41 -6.50 -13.59
N ASP A 65 16.62 -6.28 -12.29
CA ASP A 65 17.93 -5.86 -11.76
C ASP A 65 18.43 -6.99 -10.85
N GLU A 66 19.35 -7.78 -11.41
CA GLU A 66 19.93 -9.02 -10.88
C GLU A 66 20.61 -8.84 -9.52
N SER A 67 20.82 -7.58 -9.09
CA SER A 67 21.55 -7.24 -7.88
C SER A 67 20.68 -7.08 -6.62
N GLN A 68 19.40 -6.72 -6.72
CA GLN A 68 18.60 -6.36 -5.52
C GLN A 68 17.07 -6.48 -5.66
N GLY A 69 16.53 -7.01 -6.77
CA GLY A 69 15.15 -6.78 -7.17
C GLY A 69 14.05 -7.71 -6.65
N ASP A 70 14.33 -8.72 -5.82
CA ASP A 70 13.34 -9.80 -5.58
C ASP A 70 13.19 -10.27 -4.12
N LEU A 71 13.62 -9.47 -3.13
CA LEU A 71 13.64 -9.98 -1.76
C LEU A 71 12.25 -10.25 -1.14
N PHE A 72 11.17 -9.69 -1.69
CA PHE A 72 9.83 -9.75 -1.07
C PHE A 72 8.64 -9.81 -2.06
N ASN A 73 8.87 -10.00 -3.37
CA ASN A 73 7.79 -9.94 -4.37
C ASN A 73 7.46 -11.26 -5.09
N GLU A 74 7.92 -12.39 -4.56
CA GLU A 74 7.72 -13.72 -5.13
C GLU A 74 6.22 -14.04 -5.36
N ALA A 75 5.36 -13.76 -4.38
CA ALA A 75 3.92 -14.06 -4.45
C ALA A 75 3.17 -13.27 -5.54
N GLU A 76 3.59 -12.05 -5.88
CA GLU A 76 2.95 -11.26 -6.95
C GLU A 76 3.44 -11.71 -8.34
N CYS A 77 4.71 -12.10 -8.44
CA CYS A 77 5.30 -12.68 -9.65
C CYS A 77 4.69 -14.04 -10.00
N GLU A 78 4.26 -14.83 -9.02
CA GLU A 78 3.56 -16.10 -9.23
C GLU A 78 2.10 -15.89 -9.63
N ALA A 79 1.35 -15.02 -8.94
CA ALA A 79 -0.05 -14.73 -9.30
C ALA A 79 -0.19 -14.18 -10.73
N ALA A 80 0.74 -13.33 -11.17
CA ALA A 80 0.75 -12.81 -12.54
C ALA A 80 0.95 -13.90 -13.62
N LYS A 81 1.53 -15.05 -13.28
CA LYS A 81 1.71 -16.19 -14.20
C LYS A 81 0.47 -17.09 -14.27
N GLU A 82 -0.39 -17.07 -13.25
CA GLU A 82 -1.59 -17.91 -13.20
C GLU A 82 -2.79 -17.30 -13.94
N GLU A 83 -2.80 -15.99 -14.21
CA GLU A 83 -3.90 -15.30 -14.91
C GLU A 83 -3.96 -15.59 -16.43
N GLU A 84 -2.98 -16.30 -17.02
CA GLU A 84 -2.94 -16.64 -18.46
C GLU A 84 -3.72 -17.91 -18.86
N VAL A 85 -4.57 -18.46 -17.99
CA VAL A 85 -5.40 -19.62 -18.34
C VAL A 85 -6.72 -19.17 -18.97
N GLU A 86 -6.78 -19.24 -20.31
CA GLU A 86 -7.99 -19.01 -21.11
C GLU A 86 -9.19 -19.83 -20.62
N VAL A 87 -10.18 -19.16 -20.04
CA VAL A 87 -11.49 -19.74 -19.73
C VAL A 87 -12.32 -19.80 -21.01
N THR A 88 -12.25 -20.93 -21.72
CA THR A 88 -13.18 -21.26 -22.80
C THR A 88 -14.56 -21.56 -22.23
N THR A 89 -15.49 -20.61 -22.40
CA THR A 89 -16.88 -20.76 -21.96
C THR A 89 -17.72 -21.41 -23.06
N THR A 90 -17.95 -22.73 -22.97
CA THR A 90 -18.98 -23.40 -23.76
C THR A 90 -20.35 -23.27 -23.09
N THR A 91 -21.21 -22.44 -23.67
CA THR A 91 -22.59 -22.20 -23.24
C THR A 91 -23.51 -23.33 -23.73
N THR A 92 -23.86 -24.28 -22.86
CA THR A 92 -24.98 -25.21 -23.11
C THR A 92 -26.18 -24.82 -22.25
N THR A 93 -27.22 -24.33 -22.90
CA THR A 93 -28.51 -23.94 -22.30
C THR A 93 -29.39 -25.16 -22.04
N THR A 94 -29.16 -25.84 -20.90
CA THR A 94 -30.15 -26.76 -20.34
C THR A 94 -31.03 -26.02 -19.34
N THR A 95 -32.35 -26.03 -19.56
CA THR A 95 -33.38 -25.52 -18.65
C THR A 95 -33.40 -26.36 -17.36
N LYS A 96 -32.58 -25.97 -16.38
CA LYS A 96 -32.51 -26.63 -15.07
C LYS A 96 -33.78 -26.31 -14.26
N LYS A 97 -34.48 -27.35 -13.81
CA LYS A 97 -35.50 -27.26 -12.76
C LYS A 97 -34.88 -26.56 -11.54
N ARG A 98 -35.54 -25.53 -11.00
CA ARG A 98 -35.06 -24.74 -9.85
C ARG A 98 -34.77 -25.67 -8.67
N GLY A 99 -33.50 -25.94 -8.40
CA GLY A 99 -33.08 -26.68 -7.23
C GLY A 99 -33.44 -25.92 -5.96
N LYS A 100 -33.95 -26.64 -4.95
CA LYS A 100 -34.12 -26.07 -3.60
C LYS A 100 -32.76 -25.59 -3.10
N ARG A 101 -32.67 -24.34 -2.64
CA ARG A 101 -31.42 -23.75 -2.13
C ARG A 101 -30.93 -24.59 -0.94
N LYS A 102 -29.64 -24.95 -0.93
CA LYS A 102 -29.03 -25.59 0.23
C LYS A 102 -29.01 -24.58 1.39
N PRO A 103 -29.35 -25.01 2.62
CA PRO A 103 -29.33 -24.13 3.78
C PRO A 103 -27.91 -23.67 4.10
N LEU A 104 -27.77 -22.53 4.77
CA LEU A 104 -26.46 -22.02 5.16
C LEU A 104 -25.79 -22.92 6.21
N PRO A 105 -24.45 -22.97 6.24
CA PRO A 105 -23.71 -23.76 7.22
C PRO A 105 -24.16 -23.48 8.66
N LYS A 106 -24.31 -24.54 9.47
CA LYS A 106 -24.71 -24.41 10.88
C LYS A 106 -23.65 -23.77 11.77
N THR A 107 -22.41 -23.72 11.30
CA THR A 107 -21.25 -23.18 12.03
C THR A 107 -21.19 -21.66 12.04
N LEU A 108 -21.93 -20.98 11.16
CA LEU A 108 -21.97 -19.52 11.13
C LEU A 108 -22.84 -18.99 12.29
N PRO A 109 -22.42 -17.89 12.95
CA PRO A 109 -23.24 -17.25 13.97
C PRO A 109 -24.53 -16.74 13.34
N ARG A 110 -25.68 -16.98 14.01
CA ARG A 110 -27.00 -16.52 13.59
C ARG A 110 -27.52 -15.52 14.62
N GLU A 111 -27.79 -14.30 14.19
CA GLU A 111 -28.61 -13.36 14.96
C GLU A 111 -30.05 -13.47 14.46
N VAL A 112 -31.00 -13.74 15.37
CA VAL A 112 -32.42 -13.84 15.06
C VAL A 112 -33.05 -12.48 15.33
N ILE A 113 -33.43 -11.79 14.25
CA ILE A 113 -34.19 -10.54 14.32
C ILE A 113 -35.67 -10.90 14.22
N GLU A 114 -36.39 -10.80 15.33
CA GLU A 114 -37.84 -11.02 15.36
C GLU A 114 -38.55 -9.76 14.84
N LEU A 115 -39.24 -9.90 13.71
CA LEU A 115 -40.13 -8.87 13.17
C LEU A 115 -41.54 -9.22 13.62
N ASP A 116 -41.93 -8.73 14.79
CA ASP A 116 -43.27 -8.92 15.34
C ASP A 116 -44.20 -7.75 14.95
N LEU A 117 -45.51 -8.00 15.03
CA LEU A 117 -46.53 -6.98 14.81
C LEU A 117 -46.55 -5.98 15.98
N ASP A 118 -46.84 -4.71 15.69
CA ASP A 118 -47.06 -3.70 16.73
C ASP A 118 -48.31 -4.04 17.56
N ASP A 119 -48.39 -3.56 18.80
CA ASP A 119 -49.48 -3.88 19.74
C ASP A 119 -50.88 -3.52 19.22
N HIS A 120 -50.96 -2.52 18.35
CA HIS A 120 -52.21 -2.11 17.68
C HIS A 120 -52.62 -3.06 16.54
N GLU A 121 -51.68 -3.76 15.94
CA GLU A 121 -51.90 -4.72 14.84
C GLU A 121 -52.16 -6.15 15.35
N LYS A 122 -51.90 -6.39 16.64
CA LYS A 122 -52.19 -7.64 17.35
C LYS A 122 -53.67 -7.82 17.74
N GLN A 123 -54.57 -6.99 17.21
CA GLN A 123 -56.02 -7.08 17.43
C GLN A 123 -56.74 -7.52 16.14
N CYS A 124 -57.68 -8.47 16.22
CA CYS A 124 -58.42 -8.88 15.03
C CYS A 124 -59.24 -7.71 14.51
N ALA A 125 -59.03 -7.32 13.25
CA ALA A 125 -59.86 -6.33 12.56
C ALA A 125 -61.37 -6.68 12.54
N CYS A 126 -61.70 -7.95 12.81
CA CYS A 126 -63.05 -8.50 12.80
C CYS A 126 -63.80 -8.42 14.15
N CYS A 127 -63.10 -8.67 15.26
CA CYS A 127 -63.72 -8.88 16.58
C CYS A 127 -62.92 -8.27 17.74
N ASN A 128 -61.85 -7.53 17.44
CA ASN A 128 -61.00 -6.82 18.40
C ASN A 128 -60.42 -7.70 19.53
N HIS A 129 -60.35 -9.01 19.32
CA HIS A 129 -59.66 -9.93 20.22
C HIS A 129 -58.18 -10.05 19.86
N ASP A 130 -57.36 -10.40 20.86
CA ASP A 130 -55.92 -10.57 20.70
C ASP A 130 -55.58 -11.73 19.75
N LEU A 131 -54.68 -11.50 18.79
CA LEU A 131 -54.12 -12.54 17.94
C LEU A 131 -53.07 -13.36 18.71
N HIS A 132 -53.09 -14.67 18.52
CA HIS A 132 -52.07 -15.57 19.05
C HIS A 132 -51.16 -16.06 17.91
N LYS A 133 -49.88 -16.35 18.23
CA LYS A 133 -48.88 -16.82 17.26
C LYS A 133 -49.19 -18.26 16.83
N ILE A 134 -49.41 -18.49 15.52
CA ILE A 134 -49.77 -19.80 14.95
C ILE A 134 -48.57 -20.51 14.29
N GLY A 135 -47.62 -19.74 13.76
CA GLY A 135 -46.43 -20.26 13.10
C GLY A 135 -45.44 -19.14 12.76
N GLU A 136 -44.28 -19.52 12.23
CA GLU A 136 -43.25 -18.57 11.81
C GLU A 136 -42.61 -19.04 10.49
N ASP A 137 -42.42 -18.09 9.59
CA ASP A 137 -41.65 -18.29 8.37
C ASP A 137 -40.25 -17.68 8.58
N SER A 138 -39.22 -18.52 8.51
CA SER A 138 -37.83 -18.07 8.66
C SER A 138 -37.16 -17.92 7.29
N SER A 139 -36.49 -16.78 7.09
CA SER A 139 -35.65 -16.51 5.93
C SER A 139 -34.25 -16.13 6.38
N GLU A 140 -33.25 -16.92 6.01
CA GLU A 140 -31.85 -16.64 6.35
C GLU A 140 -31.24 -15.61 5.37
N LYS A 141 -30.53 -14.61 5.89
CA LYS A 141 -29.73 -13.64 5.12
C LYS A 141 -28.31 -13.61 5.67
N LEU A 142 -27.33 -13.41 4.80
CA LEU A 142 -25.92 -13.25 5.16
C LEU A 142 -25.60 -11.76 5.21
N GLU A 143 -25.16 -11.29 6.38
CA GLU A 143 -24.62 -9.96 6.56
C GLU A 143 -23.09 -10.00 6.50
N PHE A 144 -22.49 -9.04 5.81
CA PHE A 144 -21.04 -8.89 5.75
C PHE A 144 -20.65 -7.58 6.44
N SER A 145 -19.98 -7.69 7.59
CA SER A 145 -19.39 -6.56 8.29
C SER A 145 -17.90 -6.46 7.95
N PRO A 146 -17.43 -5.37 7.33
CA PRO A 146 -16.02 -5.20 6.99
C PRO A 146 -15.14 -5.03 8.23
N ALA A 147 -13.83 -5.14 8.06
CA ALA A 147 -12.86 -4.99 9.13
C ALA A 147 -12.91 -3.58 9.76
N VAL A 148 -13.17 -3.50 11.07
CA VAL A 148 -13.16 -2.26 11.85
C VAL A 148 -11.82 -2.08 12.52
N LEU A 149 -11.13 -0.97 12.25
CA LEU A 149 -9.91 -0.59 12.96
C LEU A 149 -10.25 0.05 14.31
N LYS A 150 -9.50 -0.31 15.36
CA LYS A 150 -9.66 0.25 16.71
C LYS A 150 -8.31 0.68 17.24
N VAL A 151 -8.27 1.80 17.96
CA VAL A 151 -7.08 2.28 18.66
C VAL A 151 -7.09 1.71 20.08
N LEU A 152 -6.01 1.04 20.47
CA LEU A 152 -5.79 0.56 21.83
C LEU A 152 -4.87 1.53 22.56
N GLU A 153 -5.42 2.29 23.51
CA GLU A 153 -4.65 3.22 24.34
C GLU A 153 -4.26 2.56 25.67
N TYR A 154 -2.95 2.43 25.91
CA TYR A 154 -2.42 1.87 27.15
C TYR A 154 -2.02 2.97 28.13
N VAL A 155 -2.96 3.37 29.00
CA VAL A 155 -2.69 4.33 30.08
C VAL A 155 -2.01 3.64 31.25
N ARG A 156 -0.81 4.11 31.63
CA ARG A 156 -0.01 3.56 32.72
C ARG A 156 0.10 4.59 33.87
N PRO A 157 -0.88 4.63 34.80
CA PRO A 157 -0.84 5.57 35.91
C PRO A 157 0.38 5.32 36.81
N LYS A 158 0.92 6.41 37.34
CA LYS A 158 2.00 6.40 38.33
C LYS A 158 1.39 6.64 39.71
N TYR A 159 1.80 5.83 40.68
CA TYR A 159 1.34 5.96 42.06
C TYR A 159 2.49 6.33 42.97
N ALA A 160 2.25 7.21 43.93
CA ALA A 160 3.20 7.63 44.95
C ALA A 160 2.51 7.61 46.32
N CYS A 161 3.29 7.37 47.39
CA CYS A 161 2.77 7.36 48.75
C CYS A 161 2.79 8.78 49.34
N ARG A 162 1.61 9.32 49.70
CA ARG A 162 1.50 10.68 50.24
C ARG A 162 2.16 10.88 51.62
N GLN A 163 2.29 9.82 52.42
CA GLN A 163 2.95 9.92 53.74
C GLN A 163 4.47 9.99 53.60
N CYS A 164 5.05 9.18 52.70
CA CYS A 164 6.48 9.20 52.37
C CYS A 164 6.88 10.45 51.56
N GLU A 165 5.92 11.19 51.02
CA GLU A 165 6.15 12.48 50.38
C GLU A 165 6.32 13.62 51.40
N GLN A 166 5.69 13.50 52.59
CA GLN A 166 5.77 14.49 53.67
C GLN A 166 6.99 14.28 54.59
N THR A 167 7.49 13.06 54.66
CA THR A 167 8.72 12.71 55.38
C THR A 167 9.82 12.63 54.32
N GLU A 168 10.72 13.60 54.29
CA GLU A 168 11.66 13.93 53.18
C GLU A 168 12.65 12.81 52.74
N ASP A 169 12.46 11.55 53.15
CA ASP A 169 13.47 10.49 53.06
C ASP A 169 13.41 9.60 51.81
N SER A 170 12.33 9.58 51.02
CA SER A 170 12.29 9.15 49.60
C SER A 170 10.87 8.88 49.13
N ASN A 171 10.46 9.52 48.04
CA ASN A 171 9.14 9.31 47.44
C ASN A 171 9.21 8.17 46.41
N HIS A 172 8.70 6.99 46.73
CA HIS A 172 8.72 5.83 45.85
C HIS A 172 7.58 5.87 44.83
N ILE A 173 7.90 6.12 43.56
CA ILE A 173 6.93 6.15 42.46
C ILE A 173 6.86 4.77 41.81
N VAL A 174 5.69 4.14 41.88
CA VAL A 174 5.43 2.82 41.29
C VAL A 174 4.64 2.96 40.01
N GLN A 175 5.10 2.28 38.94
CA GLN A 175 4.42 2.21 37.65
C GLN A 175 4.56 0.80 37.07
N LYS A 176 3.46 0.23 36.55
CA LYS A 176 3.51 -1.04 35.80
C LYS A 176 4.38 -0.87 34.55
N PRO A 177 5.26 -1.82 34.14
CA PRO A 177 6.08 -1.72 32.92
C PRO A 177 5.25 -1.63 31.62
N ALA A 178 5.87 -1.16 30.53
CA ALA A 178 5.21 -1.05 29.23
C ALA A 178 4.85 -2.44 28.69
N PRO A 179 3.74 -2.60 27.96
CA PRO A 179 3.53 -3.82 27.20
C PRO A 179 4.66 -4.00 26.18
N GLN A 180 5.11 -5.23 26.01
CA GLN A 180 6.10 -5.56 24.99
C GLN A 180 5.41 -5.51 23.62
N SER A 181 6.03 -4.83 22.66
CA SER A 181 5.57 -4.80 21.27
C SER A 181 6.51 -5.65 20.40
N ILE A 182 5.96 -6.33 19.40
CA ILE A 182 6.74 -7.12 18.42
C ILE A 182 7.78 -6.23 17.72
N ILE A 183 7.36 -5.03 17.30
CA ILE A 183 8.23 -4.06 16.65
C ILE A 183 8.39 -2.86 17.59
N PRO A 184 9.61 -2.60 18.09
CA PRO A 184 9.83 -1.52 19.03
C PRO A 184 9.44 -0.17 18.40
N LYS A 185 8.68 0.65 19.14
CA LYS A 185 8.16 1.97 18.73
C LYS A 185 7.14 1.95 17.58
N SER A 186 6.66 0.79 17.15
CA SER A 186 5.57 0.72 16.18
C SER A 186 4.20 0.88 16.85
N PHE A 187 3.24 1.45 16.12
CA PHE A 187 1.82 1.48 16.50
C PHE A 187 1.08 0.20 16.08
N ALA A 188 1.70 -0.64 15.25
CA ALA A 188 1.08 -1.85 14.74
C ALA A 188 0.96 -2.91 15.85
N THR A 189 -0.28 -3.32 16.12
CA THR A 189 -0.57 -4.44 17.03
C THR A 189 -0.34 -5.78 16.34
N GLU A 190 -0.27 -6.85 17.12
CA GLU A 190 -0.09 -8.22 16.64
C GLU A 190 -1.16 -8.61 15.62
N SER A 191 -2.42 -8.22 15.90
CA SER A 191 -3.56 -8.45 15.01
C SER A 191 -3.43 -7.72 13.67
N LEU A 192 -2.93 -6.48 13.68
CA LEU A 192 -2.76 -5.68 12.47
C LEU A 192 -1.63 -6.25 11.59
N LEU A 193 -0.51 -6.62 12.20
CA LEU A 193 0.59 -7.29 11.50
C LEU A 193 0.15 -8.62 10.89
N ALA A 194 -0.57 -9.45 11.66
CA ALA A 194 -1.09 -10.72 11.16
C ALA A 194 -2.01 -10.52 9.94
N ASN A 195 -2.87 -9.50 9.95
CA ASN A 195 -3.75 -9.20 8.82
C ASN A 195 -2.98 -8.72 7.59
N ILE A 196 -1.93 -7.91 7.75
CA ILE A 196 -1.07 -7.46 6.63
C ILE A 196 -0.33 -8.64 6.01
N ILE A 197 0.24 -9.51 6.85
CA ILE A 197 0.94 -10.73 6.41
C ILE A 197 -0.04 -11.65 5.67
N LEU A 198 -1.23 -11.87 6.22
CA LEU A 198 -2.27 -12.67 5.56
C LEU A 198 -2.69 -12.04 4.22
N GLY A 199 -2.87 -10.73 4.19
CA GLY A 199 -3.15 -9.97 2.97
C GLY A 199 -2.09 -10.18 1.88
N LYS A 200 -0.81 -10.04 2.23
CA LYS A 200 0.30 -10.13 1.26
C LYS A 200 0.54 -11.57 0.81
N TYR A 201 0.58 -12.54 1.73
CA TYR A 201 1.03 -13.90 1.44
C TYR A 201 -0.11 -14.89 1.16
N GLN A 202 -1.24 -14.79 1.86
CA GLN A 202 -2.36 -15.73 1.65
C GLN A 202 -3.31 -15.26 0.56
N TYR A 203 -3.52 -13.95 0.45
CA TYR A 203 -4.46 -13.35 -0.50
C TYR A 203 -3.78 -12.60 -1.66
N ALA A 204 -2.44 -12.66 -1.76
CA ALA A 204 -1.64 -12.02 -2.80
C ALA A 204 -2.04 -10.55 -3.04
N MET A 205 -2.44 -9.83 -1.99
CA MET A 205 -2.91 -8.45 -2.11
C MET A 205 -1.72 -7.50 -2.01
N PRO A 206 -1.46 -6.65 -3.03
CA PRO A 206 -0.39 -5.68 -2.97
C PRO A 206 -0.55 -4.70 -1.80
N LEU A 207 0.58 -4.26 -1.22
CA LEU A 207 0.58 -3.41 -0.02
C LEU A 207 -0.16 -2.08 -0.24
N TYR A 208 -0.01 -1.44 -1.40
CA TYR A 208 -0.73 -0.21 -1.73
C TYR A 208 -2.27 -0.41 -1.78
N ARG A 209 -2.72 -1.61 -2.17
CA ARG A 209 -4.15 -1.95 -2.19
C ARG A 209 -4.66 -2.16 -0.77
N GLN A 210 -3.87 -2.81 0.08
CA GLN A 210 -4.18 -2.92 1.51
C GLN A 210 -4.24 -1.54 2.19
N GLU A 211 -3.30 -0.65 1.89
CA GLU A 211 -3.30 0.75 2.37
C GLU A 211 -4.58 1.50 1.94
N SER A 212 -5.00 1.33 0.69
CA SER A 212 -6.25 1.91 0.19
C SER A 212 -7.47 1.39 0.95
N LEU A 213 -7.52 0.09 1.26
CA LEU A 213 -8.59 -0.50 2.08
C LEU A 213 -8.59 0.05 3.50
N PHE A 214 -7.42 0.19 4.12
CA PHE A 214 -7.32 0.79 5.45
C PHE A 214 -7.79 2.25 5.44
N THR A 215 -7.43 3.02 4.41
CA THR A 215 -7.89 4.41 4.24
C THR A 215 -9.41 4.49 4.16
N GLN A 216 -10.05 3.60 3.41
CA GLN A 216 -11.52 3.52 3.31
C GLN A 216 -12.18 3.13 4.64
N SER A 217 -11.53 2.28 5.45
CA SER A 217 -12.02 1.88 6.77
C SER A 217 -11.88 2.96 7.86
N GLY A 218 -11.51 4.19 7.49
CA GLY A 218 -11.44 5.34 8.40
C GLY A 218 -10.05 5.60 8.98
N SER A 219 -9.01 4.88 8.57
CA SER A 219 -7.63 5.29 8.85
C SER A 219 -7.18 6.31 7.80
N SER A 220 -7.69 7.54 7.89
CA SER A 220 -7.13 8.65 7.13
C SER A 220 -5.69 8.89 7.61
N TYR A 221 -4.72 8.23 6.97
CA TYR A 221 -3.32 8.63 7.00
C TYR A 221 -3.21 9.95 6.22
N HIS A 222 -3.58 11.07 6.84
CA HIS A 222 -3.41 12.38 6.23
C HIS A 222 -2.98 13.42 7.26
N GLU A 223 -1.70 13.41 7.62
CA GLU A 223 -0.84 14.57 7.39
C GLU A 223 0.65 14.22 7.59
N PRO A 224 1.54 14.55 6.63
CA PRO A 224 2.97 14.44 6.84
C PRO A 224 3.39 15.44 7.93
N LEU A 225 4.15 14.96 8.92
CA LEU A 225 4.83 15.73 9.96
C LEU A 225 5.95 16.63 9.39
N CYS A 226 5.62 17.47 8.41
CA CYS A 226 6.55 18.35 7.72
C CYS A 226 6.07 19.82 7.78
N GLN A 227 5.51 20.27 8.92
CA GLN A 227 5.29 21.70 9.22
C GLN A 227 5.42 22.01 10.72
N MET A 228 6.47 21.54 11.39
CA MET A 228 6.92 22.19 12.63
C MET A 228 8.17 23.02 12.33
N GLY A 229 7.92 24.25 11.87
CA GLY A 229 8.91 25.31 11.89
C GLY A 229 9.30 25.61 13.34
N TYR A 230 10.60 25.60 13.60
CA TYR A 230 11.19 26.05 14.86
C TYR A 230 10.88 27.54 15.08
N PRO A 231 10.34 27.95 16.23
CA PRO A 231 10.32 29.36 16.60
C PRO A 231 11.73 29.79 17.01
N SER A 232 12.21 30.85 16.37
CA SER A 232 13.35 31.68 16.78
C SER A 232 13.03 32.54 17.99
#